data_AF-A0AAJ5UI13-F1
#
_entry.id   AF-A0AAJ5UI13-F1
#
_cell.length_a   1.000
_cell.length_b   1.000
_cell.length_c   1.000
_cell.angle_alpha   90.00
_cell.angle_beta   90.00
_cell.angle_gamma   90.00
#
_symmetry.space_group_name_H-M   'P 1'
#
loop_
_entity.id
_entity.type
_entity.pdbx_description
1 polymer ?
#
loop_
_entity_poly.entity_id
_entity_poly.type
_entity_poly.pdbx_seq_one_letter_code
_entity_poly.pdbx_strand_id
1 'polypeptide(L)'
;MQNYVSLPFGEHMGFLIGTLDGDPSLVTAPALPPRPTTVNTELIKAAVVFLRRTSLSIEPESFKRDLPALTTLALIDAQQRKCVAALDGDVYEDLPKARMALVLRFESLVCAPGVQFQDTVSLEHGLPQTPPEGSDDWIKWFLDEDERDGWTHRLANLVPLEGNQNASASNDDCAKKKDAYFRGKGKASPFVLLQQVRSENAWTPTLLAECQQRLVGVLKDHWNLAVATGTAAS
;
A
#
# COMPACT_ATOMS: atom_id res chain seq x y z
N MET A 1 -1.25 -9.96 46.72
CA MET A 1 -1.38 -8.94 45.65
C MET A 1 -0.96 -7.54 46.09
N GLN A 2 -1.35 -7.04 47.28
CA GLN A 2 -0.97 -5.68 47.72
C GLN A 2 0.56 -5.44 47.76
N ASN A 3 1.35 -6.45 48.12
CA ASN A 3 2.82 -6.33 48.18
C ASN A 3 3.53 -6.35 46.81
N TYR A 4 2.86 -6.79 45.72
CA TYR A 4 3.48 -6.83 44.38
C TYR A 4 3.47 -5.46 43.71
N VAL A 5 2.39 -4.70 43.91
CA VAL A 5 2.17 -3.41 43.26
C VAL A 5 3.04 -2.30 43.88
N SER A 6 3.55 -2.51 45.09
CA SER A 6 4.40 -1.56 45.80
C SER A 6 5.91 -1.78 45.59
N LEU A 7 6.32 -2.71 44.73
CA LEU A 7 7.74 -2.98 44.49
C LEU A 7 8.37 -1.92 43.57
N PRO A 8 9.67 -1.62 43.73
CA PRO A 8 10.41 -0.80 42.77
C PRO A 8 10.52 -1.47 41.39
N PHE A 9 10.60 -0.66 40.35
CA PHE A 9 10.78 -1.14 38.98
C PHE A 9 12.06 -1.98 38.86
N GLY A 10 11.95 -3.19 38.30
CA GLY A 10 13.06 -4.16 38.19
C GLY A 10 13.01 -5.33 39.18
N GLU A 11 12.36 -5.18 40.35
CA GLU A 11 12.31 -6.24 41.38
C GLU A 11 11.10 -7.18 41.27
N HIS A 12 10.15 -6.81 40.42
CA HIS A 12 8.90 -7.54 40.23
C HIS A 12 9.15 -8.95 39.65
N MET A 13 10.15 -9.11 38.79
CA MET A 13 10.50 -10.43 38.25
C MET A 13 11.18 -11.34 39.26
N GLY A 14 11.99 -10.81 40.18
CA GLY A 14 12.57 -11.59 41.28
C GLY A 14 11.49 -12.09 42.25
N PHE A 15 10.52 -11.23 42.57
CA PHE A 15 9.35 -11.62 43.36
C PHE A 15 8.52 -12.71 42.66
N LEU A 16 8.25 -12.54 41.35
CA LEU A 16 7.51 -13.53 40.56
C LEU A 16 8.22 -14.88 40.53
N ILE A 17 9.53 -14.92 40.25
CA ILE A 17 10.32 -16.17 40.26
C ILE A 17 10.25 -16.85 41.63
N GLY A 18 10.46 -16.09 42.72
CA GLY A 18 10.36 -16.64 44.08
C GLY A 18 8.97 -17.13 44.48
N THR A 19 7.90 -16.54 43.94
CA THR A 19 6.52 -17.01 44.16
C THR A 19 6.08 -18.13 43.22
N LEU A 20 6.69 -18.24 42.03
CA LEU A 20 6.34 -19.22 40.99
C LEU A 20 7.11 -20.54 41.13
N ASP A 21 8.21 -20.57 41.90
CA ASP A 21 8.86 -21.81 42.37
C ASP A 21 8.10 -22.47 43.55
N GLY A 22 6.95 -21.91 43.96
CA GLY A 22 6.04 -22.56 44.89
C GLY A 22 5.36 -23.78 44.25
N ASP A 23 5.31 -24.89 45.00
CA ASP A 23 4.71 -26.15 44.57
C ASP A 23 3.29 -25.93 43.97
N PRO A 24 3.13 -26.10 42.63
CA PRO A 24 1.86 -25.83 41.95
C PRO A 24 0.74 -26.81 42.36
N SER A 25 1.06 -27.87 43.09
CA SER A 25 0.10 -28.81 43.69
C SER A 25 -0.82 -28.16 44.72
N LEU A 26 -0.46 -26.99 45.26
CA LEU A 26 -1.20 -26.27 46.29
C LEU A 26 -2.21 -25.24 45.73
N VAL A 27 -2.28 -25.06 44.41
CA VAL A 27 -3.16 -24.07 43.76
C VAL A 27 -4.33 -24.76 43.05
N THR A 28 -5.54 -24.59 43.58
CA THR A 28 -6.76 -25.09 42.94
C THR A 28 -7.14 -24.21 41.74
N ALA A 29 -7.26 -24.82 40.55
CA ALA A 29 -7.62 -24.11 39.33
C ALA A 29 -9.02 -23.45 39.43
N PRO A 30 -9.19 -22.20 38.96
CA PRO A 30 -10.48 -21.54 38.96
C PRO A 30 -11.45 -22.23 37.99
N ALA A 31 -12.70 -22.42 38.41
CA ALA A 31 -13.74 -22.98 37.57
C ALA A 31 -14.13 -21.99 36.46
N LEU A 32 -13.62 -22.20 35.24
CA LEU A 32 -14.02 -21.42 34.07
C LEU A 32 -15.37 -21.93 33.52
N PRO A 33 -16.27 -21.03 33.10
CA PRO A 33 -17.50 -21.44 32.45
C PRO A 33 -17.19 -22.16 31.12
N PRO A 34 -18.04 -23.12 30.70
CA PRO A 34 -17.86 -23.81 29.43
C PRO A 34 -17.89 -22.81 28.27
N ARG A 35 -16.99 -22.99 27.31
CA ARG A 35 -16.95 -22.13 26.12
C ARG A 35 -18.27 -22.27 25.34
N PRO A 36 -18.88 -21.15 24.91
CA PRO A 36 -20.09 -21.22 24.10
C PRO A 36 -19.79 -21.96 22.79
N THR A 37 -20.63 -22.93 22.47
CA THR A 37 -20.55 -23.76 21.25
C THR A 37 -21.25 -23.13 20.05
N THR A 38 -21.89 -21.97 20.25
CA THR A 38 -22.59 -21.22 19.22
C THR A 38 -21.88 -19.91 18.94
N VAL A 39 -21.72 -19.58 17.66
CA VAL A 39 -21.09 -18.34 17.23
C VAL A 39 -22.18 -17.28 17.08
N ASN A 40 -21.98 -16.10 17.69
CA ASN A 40 -22.91 -14.99 17.57
C ASN A 40 -22.77 -14.33 16.20
N THR A 41 -23.71 -14.61 15.31
CA THR A 41 -23.72 -14.18 13.91
C THR A 41 -23.74 -12.66 13.74
N GLU A 42 -24.33 -11.93 14.68
CA GLU A 42 -24.35 -10.46 14.66
C GLU A 42 -22.98 -9.88 15.01
N LEU A 43 -22.23 -10.53 15.90
CA LEU A 43 -20.85 -10.20 16.21
C LEU A 43 -19.91 -10.47 15.02
N ILE A 44 -20.15 -11.56 14.28
CA ILE A 44 -19.41 -11.82 13.03
C ILE A 44 -19.71 -10.74 11.99
N LYS A 45 -20.99 -10.40 11.78
CA LYS A 45 -21.37 -9.35 10.83
C LYS A 45 -20.76 -8.00 11.23
N ALA A 46 -20.80 -7.64 12.50
CA ALA A 46 -20.18 -6.42 13.01
C ALA A 46 -18.66 -6.42 12.80
N ALA A 47 -17.98 -7.55 13.05
CA ALA A 47 -16.54 -7.69 12.81
C ALA A 47 -16.19 -7.62 11.32
N VAL A 48 -17.00 -8.22 10.44
CA VAL A 48 -16.81 -8.15 8.98
C VAL A 48 -17.06 -6.73 8.47
N VAL A 49 -18.09 -6.05 8.96
CA VAL A 49 -18.35 -4.63 8.64
C VAL A 49 -17.20 -3.75 9.12
N PHE A 50 -16.67 -4.02 10.32
CA PHE A 50 -15.51 -3.30 10.86
C PHE A 50 -14.25 -3.51 10.01
N LEU A 51 -13.91 -4.74 9.65
CA LEU A 51 -12.73 -5.06 8.82
C LEU A 51 -12.85 -4.58 7.37
N ARG A 52 -14.08 -4.38 6.86
CA ARG A 52 -14.33 -3.89 5.50
C ARG A 52 -14.37 -2.37 5.39
N ARG A 53 -14.24 -1.62 6.50
CA ARG A 53 -14.10 -0.16 6.44
C ARG A 53 -12.69 0.19 5.96
N THR A 54 -12.59 0.58 4.70
CA THR A 54 -11.37 1.05 4.01
C THR A 54 -10.88 2.42 4.49
N SER A 55 -11.67 3.11 5.31
CA SER A 55 -11.42 4.45 5.84
C SER A 55 -11.31 4.49 7.37
N LEU A 56 -10.82 3.40 7.98
CA LEU A 56 -10.15 3.56 9.27
C LEU A 56 -8.83 4.28 8.99
N SER A 57 -8.82 5.60 9.19
CA SER A 57 -7.56 6.29 9.45
C SER A 57 -6.95 5.56 10.64
N ILE A 58 -5.85 4.83 10.42
CA ILE A 58 -5.02 4.34 11.50
C ILE A 58 -4.32 5.59 12.05
N GLU A 59 -5.08 6.46 12.70
CA GLU A 59 -4.49 7.45 13.58
C GLU A 59 -3.87 6.64 14.71
N PRO A 60 -2.57 6.82 15.00
CA PRO A 60 -1.97 6.17 16.14
C PRO A 60 -2.57 6.83 17.37
N GLU A 61 -3.64 6.25 17.91
CA GLU A 61 -4.14 6.61 19.23
C GLU A 61 -3.06 6.23 20.25
N SER A 62 -2.14 7.17 20.48
CA SER A 62 -1.17 7.16 21.56
C SER A 62 -0.40 5.83 21.72
N PHE A 63 0.27 5.36 20.66
CA PHE A 63 1.30 4.33 20.82
C PHE A 63 2.56 4.95 21.44
N LYS A 64 2.47 5.36 22.71
CA LYS A 64 3.65 5.52 23.57
C LYS A 64 4.09 4.13 24.02
N ARG A 65 4.70 3.39 23.11
CA ARG A 65 5.41 2.16 23.43
C ARG A 65 6.67 2.13 22.57
N ASP A 66 7.80 2.06 23.24
CA ASP A 66 9.16 2.09 22.71
C ASP A 66 9.29 1.70 21.22
N LEU A 67 9.46 2.74 20.38
CA LEU A 67 9.67 2.60 18.93
C LEU A 67 10.86 1.70 18.52
N PRO A 68 11.95 1.50 19.28
CA PRO A 68 13.03 0.61 18.81
C PRO A 68 12.67 -0.90 18.88
N ALA A 69 11.52 -1.29 19.43
CA ALA A 69 11.11 -2.69 19.52
C ALA A 69 10.22 -3.16 18.34
N LEU A 70 9.81 -2.27 17.43
CA LEU A 70 9.04 -2.60 16.23
C LEU A 70 9.87 -2.60 14.93
N THR A 71 11.19 -2.44 15.02
CA THR A 71 12.12 -2.53 13.86
C THR A 71 12.37 -3.96 13.38
N THR A 72 11.57 -4.94 13.78
CA THR A 72 11.81 -6.37 13.52
C THR A 72 11.13 -6.89 12.23
N LEU A 73 11.13 -6.06 11.18
CA LEU A 73 11.01 -6.49 9.78
C LEU A 73 12.14 -5.87 8.94
N ALA A 74 13.35 -5.79 9.51
CA ALA A 74 14.53 -5.47 8.74
C ALA A 74 14.73 -6.56 7.67
N LEU A 75 14.25 -6.28 6.45
CA LEU A 75 14.50 -7.13 5.29
C LEU A 75 16.01 -7.22 5.08
N ILE A 76 16.53 -8.42 4.83
CA ILE A 76 17.92 -8.57 4.39
C ILE A 76 18.10 -7.96 2.98
N ASP A 77 19.31 -7.56 2.62
CA ASP A 77 19.61 -6.92 1.32
C ASP A 77 19.06 -7.68 0.11
N ALA A 78 19.05 -9.02 0.17
CA ALA A 78 18.50 -9.86 -0.89
C ALA A 78 16.97 -9.72 -1.00
N GLN A 79 16.26 -9.60 0.14
CA GLN A 79 14.83 -9.37 0.16
C GLN A 79 14.48 -7.94 -0.25
N GLN A 80 15.29 -6.96 0.19
CA GLN A 80 15.12 -5.57 -0.26
C GLN A 80 15.30 -5.44 -1.76
N ARG A 81 16.33 -6.06 -2.34
CA ARG A 81 16.53 -6.11 -3.81
C ARG A 81 15.36 -6.74 -4.54
N LYS A 82 14.84 -7.87 -4.04
CA LYS A 82 13.65 -8.50 -4.62
C LYS A 82 12.41 -7.61 -4.52
N CYS A 83 12.24 -6.91 -3.40
CA CYS A 83 11.14 -5.97 -3.22
C CYS A 83 11.25 -4.81 -4.23
N VAL A 84 12.42 -4.19 -4.36
CA VAL A 84 12.66 -3.12 -5.34
C VAL A 84 12.44 -3.62 -6.78
N ALA A 85 12.93 -4.81 -7.12
CA ALA A 85 12.71 -5.40 -8.44
C ALA A 85 11.22 -5.66 -8.73
N ALA A 86 10.46 -6.10 -7.72
CA ALA A 86 9.02 -6.31 -7.86
C ALA A 86 8.25 -4.98 -8.01
N LEU A 87 8.66 -3.92 -7.28
CA LEU A 87 8.09 -2.59 -7.44
C LEU A 87 8.40 -1.99 -8.82
N ASP A 88 9.58 -2.31 -9.36
CA ASP A 88 10.00 -1.81 -10.66
C ASP A 88 9.41 -2.61 -11.84
N GLY A 89 8.87 -3.81 -11.58
CA GLY A 89 8.33 -4.73 -12.57
C GLY A 89 6.83 -4.59 -12.83
N ASP A 90 6.22 -5.71 -13.22
CA ASP A 90 4.79 -5.83 -13.51
C ASP A 90 3.96 -5.87 -12.21
N VAL A 91 3.65 -4.70 -11.67
CA VAL A 91 2.88 -4.62 -10.42
C VAL A 91 1.42 -5.02 -10.60
N TYR A 92 0.83 -4.82 -11.78
CA TYR A 92 -0.59 -5.10 -11.97
C TYR A 92 -0.90 -6.60 -11.98
N GLU A 93 -0.04 -7.41 -12.63
CA GLU A 93 -0.19 -8.86 -12.76
C GLU A 93 0.54 -9.64 -11.67
N ASP A 94 1.77 -9.26 -11.31
CA ASP A 94 2.56 -10.02 -10.32
C ASP A 94 2.07 -9.77 -8.89
N LEU A 95 1.49 -8.59 -8.62
CA LEU A 95 1.10 -8.14 -7.28
C LEU A 95 -0.40 -7.78 -7.17
N PRO A 96 -1.34 -8.66 -7.57
CA PRO A 96 -2.76 -8.32 -7.70
C PRO A 96 -3.42 -7.94 -6.38
N LYS A 97 -2.92 -8.48 -5.25
CA LYS A 97 -3.41 -8.17 -3.90
C LYS A 97 -2.82 -6.87 -3.33
N ALA A 98 -1.69 -6.41 -3.84
CA ALA A 98 -0.96 -5.27 -3.30
C ALA A 98 -1.04 -4.03 -4.20
N ARG A 99 -1.30 -4.16 -5.52
CA ARG A 99 -1.27 -3.06 -6.48
C ARG A 99 -2.05 -1.80 -6.06
N MET A 100 -3.28 -1.97 -5.55
CA MET A 100 -4.09 -0.84 -5.07
C MET A 100 -3.45 -0.18 -3.85
N ALA A 101 -3.00 -1.00 -2.89
CA ALA A 101 -2.35 -0.50 -1.69
C ALA A 101 -1.03 0.23 -2.02
N LEU A 102 -0.27 -0.25 -3.01
CA LEU A 102 0.97 0.40 -3.45
C LEU A 102 0.71 1.78 -4.06
N VAL A 103 -0.25 1.87 -4.99
CA VAL A 103 -0.61 3.15 -5.63
C VAL A 103 -1.18 4.14 -4.61
N LEU A 104 -2.11 3.72 -3.76
CA LEU A 104 -2.68 4.58 -2.72
C LEU A 104 -1.65 4.97 -1.66
N ARG A 105 -0.70 4.08 -1.33
CA ARG A 105 0.40 4.41 -0.42
C ARG A 105 1.29 5.48 -1.03
N PHE A 106 1.67 5.31 -2.29
CA PHE A 106 2.42 6.35 -3.01
C PHE A 106 1.68 7.69 -2.98
N GLU A 107 0.40 7.72 -3.36
CA GLU A 107 -0.40 8.94 -3.37
C GLU A 107 -0.46 9.58 -1.97
N SER A 108 -0.66 8.79 -0.91
CA SER A 108 -0.65 9.30 0.46
C SER A 108 0.68 9.92 0.91
N LEU A 109 1.81 9.53 0.31
CA LEU A 109 3.14 10.05 0.63
C LEU A 109 3.45 11.36 -0.10
N VAL A 110 2.85 11.58 -1.27
CA VAL A 110 3.11 12.77 -2.11
C VAL A 110 2.01 13.81 -2.05
N CYS A 111 0.79 13.43 -1.66
CA CYS A 111 -0.32 14.35 -1.48
C CYS A 111 -0.08 15.34 -0.34
N ALA A 112 -0.66 16.54 -0.46
CA ALA A 112 -0.64 17.52 0.61
C ALA A 112 -1.32 16.97 1.90
N PRO A 113 -0.87 17.38 3.09
CA PRO A 113 -1.50 16.97 4.34
C PRO A 113 -3.00 17.28 4.36
N GLY A 114 -3.82 16.31 4.77
CA GLY A 114 -5.28 16.45 4.87
C GLY A 114 -6.06 16.13 3.60
N VAL A 115 -5.40 15.76 2.50
CA VAL A 115 -6.06 15.15 1.34
C VAL A 115 -6.60 13.77 1.73
N GLN A 116 -7.89 13.55 1.50
CA GLN A 116 -8.58 12.29 1.76
C GLN A 116 -9.07 11.74 0.42
N PHE A 117 -8.90 10.42 0.22
CA PHE A 117 -9.43 9.72 -0.95
C PHE A 117 -10.82 9.16 -0.64
N GLN A 118 -11.66 9.01 -1.65
CA GLN A 118 -12.96 8.35 -1.50
C GLN A 118 -12.79 6.85 -1.19
N ASP A 119 -13.81 6.23 -0.60
CA ASP A 119 -13.81 4.77 -0.34
C ASP A 119 -13.81 3.94 -1.63
N THR A 120 -14.38 4.49 -2.70
CA THR A 120 -14.52 3.80 -4.00
C THR A 120 -13.46 4.30 -4.97
N VAL A 121 -12.26 3.71 -4.90
CA VAL A 121 -11.16 3.93 -5.84
C VAL A 121 -11.00 2.71 -6.74
N SER A 122 -10.76 2.95 -8.02
CA SER A 122 -10.40 1.95 -9.01
C SER A 122 -9.04 2.28 -9.62
N LEU A 123 -8.35 1.28 -10.16
CA LEU A 123 -7.14 1.47 -10.94
C LEU A 123 -7.48 1.38 -12.43
N GLU A 124 -6.99 2.35 -13.18
CA GLU A 124 -7.07 2.43 -14.63
C GLU A 124 -5.66 2.35 -15.23
N HIS A 125 -5.56 1.85 -16.45
CA HIS A 125 -4.32 1.90 -17.22
C HIS A 125 -4.30 3.16 -18.07
N GLY A 126 -3.25 3.99 -17.94
CA GLY A 126 -3.07 5.17 -18.78
C GLY A 126 -2.94 4.77 -20.26
N LEU A 127 -1.82 4.11 -20.59
CA LEU A 127 -1.65 3.29 -21.79
C LEU A 127 -2.61 2.09 -21.69
N PRO A 128 -3.60 1.95 -22.59
CA PRO A 128 -4.54 0.83 -22.55
C PRO A 128 -3.86 -0.52 -22.80
N GLN A 129 -4.38 -1.57 -22.16
CA GLN A 129 -3.93 -2.96 -22.38
C GLN A 129 -4.14 -3.42 -23.82
N THR A 130 -5.23 -2.94 -24.44
CA THR A 130 -5.51 -3.18 -25.85
C THR A 130 -5.80 -1.83 -26.49
N PRO A 131 -4.79 -1.15 -27.07
CA PRO A 131 -5.01 0.09 -27.79
C PRO A 131 -6.04 -0.11 -28.92
N PRO A 132 -6.87 0.90 -29.23
CA PRO A 132 -7.80 0.82 -30.34
C PRO A 132 -7.06 0.57 -31.66
N GLU A 133 -7.63 -0.27 -32.53
CA GLU A 133 -7.11 -0.44 -33.89
C GLU A 133 -7.08 0.93 -34.60
N GLY A 134 -5.92 1.31 -35.13
CA GLY A 134 -5.72 2.59 -35.80
C GLY A 134 -5.56 3.79 -34.87
N SER A 135 -5.31 3.57 -33.56
CA SER A 135 -4.90 4.67 -32.67
C SER A 135 -3.52 5.20 -33.07
N ASP A 136 -3.55 6.35 -33.73
CA ASP A 136 -2.37 7.05 -34.22
C ASP A 136 -1.39 7.42 -33.09
N ASP A 137 -1.89 7.77 -31.91
CA ASP A 137 -1.06 8.30 -30.81
C ASP A 137 -0.26 7.18 -30.14
N TRP A 138 -0.92 6.07 -29.76
CA TRP A 138 -0.25 4.97 -29.07
C TRP A 138 0.78 4.27 -29.94
N ILE A 139 0.48 4.10 -31.23
CA ILE A 139 1.41 3.51 -32.20
C ILE A 139 2.60 4.45 -32.47
N LYS A 140 2.39 5.77 -32.50
CA LYS A 140 3.48 6.74 -32.68
C LYS A 140 4.40 6.83 -31.46
N TRP A 141 3.85 6.71 -30.25
CA TRP A 141 4.64 6.80 -29.02
C TRP A 141 5.34 5.48 -28.67
N PHE A 142 4.75 4.35 -29.05
CA PHE A 142 5.31 3.02 -28.86
C PHE A 142 5.40 2.30 -30.21
N LEU A 143 6.55 2.49 -30.87
CA LEU A 143 6.85 1.85 -32.16
C LEU A 143 7.14 0.35 -32.00
N ASP A 144 7.66 -0.04 -30.83
CA ASP A 144 7.95 -1.42 -30.46
C ASP A 144 6.82 -1.96 -29.57
N GLU A 145 6.22 -3.08 -29.99
CA GLU A 145 5.14 -3.73 -29.24
C GLU A 145 5.63 -4.38 -27.95
N ASP A 146 6.86 -4.90 -27.94
CA ASP A 146 7.45 -5.51 -26.74
C ASP A 146 7.75 -4.44 -25.68
N GLU A 147 8.18 -3.25 -26.11
CA GLU A 147 8.36 -2.09 -25.22
C GLU A 147 7.01 -1.63 -24.66
N ARG A 148 5.97 -1.56 -25.50
CA ARG A 148 4.61 -1.22 -25.08
C ARG A 148 4.07 -2.19 -24.02
N ASP A 149 4.21 -3.48 -24.28
CA ASP A 149 3.77 -4.55 -23.37
C ASP A 149 4.50 -4.44 -22.03
N GLY A 150 5.83 -4.29 -22.08
CA GLY A 150 6.68 -4.13 -20.89
C GLY A 150 6.35 -2.92 -20.00
N TRP A 151 5.66 -1.91 -20.52
CA TRP A 151 5.21 -0.73 -19.77
C TRP A 151 3.76 -0.78 -19.28
N THR A 152 2.93 -1.63 -19.90
CA THR A 152 1.48 -1.63 -19.71
C THR A 152 1.10 -1.84 -18.24
N HIS A 153 1.77 -2.75 -17.55
CA HIS A 153 1.37 -3.19 -16.21
C HIS A 153 2.20 -2.61 -15.05
N ARG A 154 3.09 -1.67 -15.34
CA ARG A 154 3.97 -1.04 -14.34
C ARG A 154 3.27 0.08 -13.56
N LEU A 155 3.78 0.38 -12.36
CA LEU A 155 3.25 1.43 -11.48
C LEU A 155 3.05 2.78 -12.19
N ALA A 156 4.01 3.19 -13.03
CA ALA A 156 3.94 4.45 -13.78
C ALA A 156 2.73 4.54 -14.72
N ASN A 157 2.17 3.40 -15.14
CA ASN A 157 1.00 3.35 -16.00
C ASN A 157 -0.32 3.13 -15.23
N LEU A 158 -0.28 2.91 -13.93
CA LEU A 158 -1.47 2.69 -13.09
C LEU A 158 -1.94 4.01 -12.48
N VAL A 159 -3.15 4.42 -12.89
CA VAL A 159 -3.74 5.69 -12.48
C VAL A 159 -4.94 5.41 -11.56
N PRO A 160 -4.94 5.92 -10.32
CA PRO A 160 -6.10 5.81 -9.44
C PRO A 160 -7.21 6.79 -9.88
N LEU A 161 -8.44 6.28 -9.94
CA LEU A 161 -9.65 7.02 -10.31
C LEU A 161 -10.77 6.80 -9.29
N GLU A 162 -11.53 7.85 -9.01
CA GLU A 162 -12.65 7.80 -8.06
C GLU A 162 -14.00 7.59 -8.77
N GLY A 163 -14.89 6.85 -8.12
CA GLY A 163 -16.27 6.68 -8.58
C GLY A 163 -16.39 5.94 -9.93
N ASN A 164 -17.12 6.54 -10.88
CA ASN A 164 -17.40 5.95 -12.20
C ASN A 164 -16.49 6.47 -13.32
N GLN A 165 -15.41 7.19 -12.99
CA GLN A 165 -14.49 7.77 -13.98
C GLN A 165 -13.83 6.69 -14.84
N ASN A 166 -13.48 5.55 -14.23
CA ASN A 166 -12.86 4.44 -14.94
C ASN A 166 -13.77 3.81 -16.01
N ALA A 167 -15.04 3.60 -15.67
CA ALA A 167 -16.04 3.08 -16.62
C ALA A 167 -16.24 4.00 -17.84
N SER A 168 -15.82 5.27 -17.75
CA SER A 168 -15.93 6.26 -18.82
C SER A 168 -14.65 6.43 -19.65
N ALA A 169 -13.51 5.88 -19.21
CA ALA A 169 -12.21 6.05 -19.86
C ALA A 169 -11.85 4.87 -20.80
N SER A 170 -12.19 3.63 -20.42
CA SER A 170 -12.05 2.43 -21.27
C SER A 170 -10.67 2.31 -21.95
N ASN A 171 -10.59 1.58 -23.06
CA ASN A 171 -9.39 1.50 -23.89
C ASN A 171 -9.24 2.68 -24.88
N ASP A 172 -9.81 3.86 -24.60
CA ASP A 172 -9.82 4.98 -25.55
C ASP A 172 -8.44 5.64 -25.78
N ASP A 173 -8.38 6.53 -26.76
CA ASP A 173 -7.21 7.37 -27.02
C ASP A 173 -6.88 8.29 -25.84
N CYS A 174 -5.60 8.66 -25.71
CA CYS A 174 -5.08 9.48 -24.61
C CYS A 174 -5.90 10.77 -24.37
N ALA A 175 -6.29 11.47 -25.43
CA ALA A 175 -7.11 12.68 -25.33
C ALA A 175 -8.49 12.41 -24.72
N LYS A 176 -9.18 11.36 -25.16
CA LYS A 176 -10.50 10.96 -24.66
C LYS A 176 -10.42 10.50 -23.20
N LYS A 177 -9.37 9.74 -22.84
CA LYS A 177 -9.11 9.32 -21.47
C LYS A 177 -8.93 10.51 -20.54
N LYS A 178 -8.09 11.49 -20.93
CA LYS A 178 -7.92 12.75 -20.19
C LYS A 178 -9.23 13.51 -20.04
N ASP A 179 -9.99 13.62 -21.12
CA ASP A 179 -11.31 14.23 -21.06
C ASP A 179 -12.20 13.51 -20.04
N ALA A 180 -12.23 12.18 -20.03
CA ALA A 180 -12.99 11.39 -19.05
C ALA A 180 -12.51 11.59 -17.60
N TYR A 181 -11.19 11.62 -17.38
CA TYR A 181 -10.60 11.83 -16.05
C TYR A 181 -10.95 13.19 -15.46
N PHE A 182 -11.03 14.22 -16.32
CA PHE A 182 -11.26 15.61 -15.90
C PHE A 182 -12.67 16.13 -16.24
N ARG A 183 -13.59 15.26 -16.70
CA ARG A 183 -14.99 15.61 -16.99
C ARG A 183 -15.76 15.81 -15.69
N GLY A 184 -15.97 17.05 -15.27
CA GLY A 184 -16.78 17.36 -14.08
C GLY A 184 -16.44 18.69 -13.43
N LYS A 185 -17.33 19.21 -12.58
CA LYS A 185 -17.26 20.56 -12.02
C LYS A 185 -16.03 20.78 -11.12
N GLY A 186 -14.96 21.32 -11.68
CA GLY A 186 -14.06 22.29 -11.02
C GLY A 186 -13.17 21.83 -9.87
N LYS A 187 -13.29 20.59 -9.35
CA LYS A 187 -12.31 20.04 -8.41
C LYS A 187 -11.23 19.29 -9.16
N ALA A 188 -9.99 19.74 -9.00
CA ALA A 188 -8.82 18.96 -9.41
C ALA A 188 -8.83 17.60 -8.70
N SER A 189 -8.40 16.55 -9.41
CA SER A 189 -8.22 15.24 -8.82
C SER A 189 -7.29 15.31 -7.61
N PRO A 190 -7.60 14.63 -6.50
CA PRO A 190 -6.71 14.58 -5.34
C PRO A 190 -5.42 13.81 -5.64
N PHE A 191 -5.36 13.03 -6.72
CA PHE A 191 -4.23 12.18 -7.06
C PHE A 191 -3.15 12.94 -7.84
N VAL A 192 -1.93 12.90 -7.34
CA VAL A 192 -0.75 13.53 -7.93
C VAL A 192 -0.39 12.87 -9.26
N LEU A 193 -0.53 11.53 -9.38
CA LEU A 193 -0.29 10.85 -10.66
C LEU A 193 -1.23 11.37 -11.74
N LEU A 194 -2.51 11.52 -11.41
CA LEU A 194 -3.49 12.00 -12.38
C LEU A 194 -3.27 13.48 -12.72
N GLN A 195 -2.81 14.31 -11.78
CA GLN A 195 -2.43 15.69 -12.08
C GLN A 195 -1.22 15.78 -13.02
N GLN A 196 -0.23 14.89 -12.90
CA GLN A 196 0.90 14.83 -13.83
C GLN A 196 0.44 14.45 -15.24
N VAL A 197 -0.44 13.45 -15.34
CA VAL A 197 -1.08 13.04 -16.60
C VAL A 197 -1.79 14.21 -17.29
N ARG A 198 -2.37 15.13 -16.52
CA ARG A 198 -3.02 16.33 -17.07
C ARG A 198 -2.04 17.29 -17.76
N SER A 199 -0.84 17.42 -17.21
CA SER A 199 0.18 18.37 -17.69
C SER A 199 0.93 17.86 -18.92
N GLU A 200 1.09 16.55 -19.03
CA GLU A 200 1.83 15.92 -20.12
C GLU A 200 0.94 15.67 -21.32
N ASN A 201 1.42 15.95 -22.54
CA ASN A 201 0.64 15.77 -23.77
C ASN A 201 0.88 14.41 -24.44
N ALA A 202 2.00 13.75 -24.14
CA ALA A 202 2.39 12.49 -24.76
C ALA A 202 2.76 11.46 -23.70
N TRP A 203 2.34 10.22 -23.93
CA TRP A 203 2.61 9.11 -23.02
C TRP A 203 3.73 8.25 -23.61
N THR A 204 4.97 8.73 -23.51
CA THR A 204 6.13 8.08 -24.11
C THR A 204 6.81 7.12 -23.14
N PRO A 205 7.58 6.13 -23.64
CA PRO A 205 8.43 5.29 -22.78
C PRO A 205 9.34 6.10 -21.86
N THR A 206 9.90 7.22 -22.35
CA THR A 206 10.76 8.12 -21.57
C THR A 206 10.01 8.71 -20.38
N LEU A 207 8.80 9.23 -20.60
CA LEU A 207 7.97 9.79 -19.52
C LEU A 207 7.62 8.71 -18.49
N LEU A 208 7.24 7.51 -18.96
CA LEU A 208 6.94 6.38 -18.07
C LEU A 208 8.14 5.96 -17.24
N ALA A 209 9.34 5.94 -17.84
CA ALA A 209 10.58 5.61 -17.13
C ALA A 209 10.91 6.63 -16.02
N GLU A 210 10.79 7.92 -16.30
CA GLU A 210 11.00 8.98 -15.30
C GLU A 210 9.97 8.89 -14.16
N CYS A 211 8.70 8.66 -14.51
CA CYS A 211 7.63 8.49 -13.54
C CYS A 211 7.86 7.25 -12.67
N GLN A 212 8.24 6.12 -13.28
CA GLN A 212 8.53 4.86 -12.62
C GLN A 212 9.67 5.01 -11.61
N GLN A 213 10.79 5.62 -12.03
CA GLN A 213 11.93 5.87 -11.15
C GLN A 213 11.55 6.74 -9.95
N ARG A 214 10.75 7.79 -10.18
CA ARG A 214 10.26 8.67 -9.11
C ARG A 214 9.34 7.93 -8.13
N LEU A 215 8.39 7.14 -8.65
CA LEU A 215 7.45 6.33 -7.86
C LEU A 215 8.18 5.33 -6.98
N VAL A 216 9.05 4.53 -7.60
CA VAL A 216 9.85 3.51 -6.91
C VAL A 216 10.80 4.17 -5.92
N GLY A 217 11.39 5.33 -6.25
CA GLY A 217 12.23 6.12 -5.35
C GLY A 217 11.51 6.52 -4.06
N VAL A 218 10.33 7.12 -4.16
CA VAL A 218 9.52 7.51 -2.99
C VAL A 218 9.20 6.31 -2.10
N LEU A 219 8.82 5.17 -2.69
CA LEU A 219 8.51 3.95 -1.95
C LEU A 219 9.76 3.34 -1.31
N LYS A 220 10.90 3.35 -2.01
CA LYS A 220 12.19 2.90 -1.48
C LYS A 220 12.61 3.71 -0.26
N ASP A 221 12.55 5.03 -0.35
CA ASP A 221 12.93 5.92 0.73
C ASP A 221 12.00 5.74 1.93
N HIS A 222 10.70 5.65 1.69
CA HIS A 222 9.71 5.46 2.73
C HIS A 222 9.86 4.14 3.50
N TRP A 223 10.19 3.04 2.80
CA TRP A 223 10.42 1.73 3.43
C TRP A 223 11.87 1.47 3.79
N ASN A 224 12.76 2.45 3.61
CA ASN A 224 14.19 2.31 3.85
C ASN A 224 14.79 1.07 3.15
N LEU A 225 14.45 0.88 1.87
CA LEU A 225 14.99 -0.19 1.02
C LEU A 225 16.40 0.18 0.56
N ALA A 226 17.33 0.19 1.52
CA ALA A 226 18.75 0.45 1.32
C ALA A 226 19.42 -0.74 0.61
N VAL A 227 19.25 -0.82 -0.70
CA VAL A 227 20.09 -1.73 -1.50
C VAL A 227 21.50 -1.13 -1.51
N ALA A 228 22.39 -1.63 -0.64
CA ALA A 228 23.80 -1.31 -0.73
C ALA A 228 24.27 -1.67 -2.14
N THR A 229 24.61 -0.65 -2.94
CA THR A 229 25.32 -0.85 -4.20
C THR A 229 26.66 -1.43 -3.82
N GLY A 230 26.77 -2.76 -3.89
CA GLY A 230 28.00 -3.47 -3.61
C GLY A 230 29.11 -2.83 -4.44
N THR A 231 30.08 -2.25 -3.74
CA THR A 231 31.38 -1.90 -4.27
C THR A 231 31.90 -3.12 -5.02
N ALA A 232 31.89 -3.06 -6.35
CA ALA A 232 32.65 -3.98 -7.17
C ALA A 232 34.11 -3.73 -6.83
N ALA A 233 34.70 -4.61 -6.03
CA ALA A 233 36.12 -4.65 -5.81
C ALA A 233 36.81 -4.76 -7.18
N SER A 234 37.60 -3.72 -7.49
CA SER A 234 38.52 -3.69 -8.63
C SER A 234 39.66 -4.68 -8.45
#